data_AF-A0AAZ3STC7-F1
#
_entry.id   AF-A0AAZ3STC7-F1
#
_cell.length_a   1.000
_cell.length_b   1.000
_cell.length_c   1.000
_cell.angle_alpha   90.00
_cell.angle_beta   90.00
_cell.angle_gamma   90.00
#
_symmetry.space_group_name_H-M   'P 1'
#
loop_
_entity.id
_entity.type
_entity.pdbx_description
1 polymer ?
#
loop_
_entity_poly.entity_id
_entity_poly.type
_entity_poly.pdbx_seq_one_letter_code
_entity_poly.pdbx_strand_id
1 'polypeptide(L)'
;MATQDSGYYDYTIVAPEMPAMFDGMKLAAVATVLYVIVRCLNLKSPTAAPDITYQDTPLNRFLLKSCPILTKEYIPPLLWGKSGHLQTALYGKMGRVSCPHPIGLRKYLPMQDGATATFDLFEPMGDHRTGDDVTMVICPGIGNHSEKHYIRTFVGHSQKEGYRCAVLNHLGALPNIELTSPRMFTYGCTWEFASMVGYIKKMFPHTHLIVVGFSLGGNIVCKFLGENRTNQERVLCCVSVCQGYSALRAQETFLQWDQCRRFYNFLMADNMKKIILSHRGSLFGNATKMEDADLSRLYTATSLMQIDETIMRKFHGHNSLKEYYEKESCVHYIHNVDVPLLLVNSADDPLVHGSLLTIPRTLAEKKQNVIFALTLHGGHLGFFEGAVLVPQPLTWMDKVIVGYANAMCQWEKQKPPCQKSGNLNTSCPEEKAA
;
A
#
# COMPACT_ATOMS: atom_id res chain seq x y z
N MET A 1 55.92 53.89 67.41
CA MET A 1 56.52 54.32 66.12
C MET A 1 55.51 53.95 65.05
N ALA A 2 54.53 54.78 64.71
CA ALA A 2 54.65 56.00 63.90
C ALA A 2 55.40 55.73 62.58
N THR A 3 54.66 55.62 61.48
CA THR A 3 54.85 56.43 60.25
C THR A 3 53.68 56.20 59.29
N GLN A 4 53.15 57.31 58.78
CA GLN A 4 52.23 57.45 57.65
C GLN A 4 52.87 56.91 56.36
N ASP A 5 52.06 56.50 55.37
CA ASP A 5 51.95 57.32 54.16
C ASP A 5 50.83 56.89 53.20
N SER A 6 50.33 57.91 52.53
CA SER A 6 49.24 57.98 51.57
C SER A 6 49.47 57.22 50.27
N GLY A 7 48.43 56.58 49.74
CA GLY A 7 48.38 56.04 48.37
C GLY A 7 46.98 56.15 47.80
N TYR A 8 46.78 57.17 46.96
CA TYR A 8 45.60 57.40 46.12
C TYR A 8 45.48 56.23 45.12
N TYR A 9 44.37 55.48 45.12
CA TYR A 9 44.08 54.51 44.05
C TYR A 9 42.67 54.71 43.49
N ASP A 10 42.70 54.86 42.17
CA ASP A 10 41.66 55.18 41.21
C ASP A 10 40.54 54.13 41.18
N TYR A 11 39.28 54.57 41.28
CA TYR A 11 38.11 53.71 41.10
C TYR A 11 37.85 53.52 39.60
N THR A 12 38.59 52.60 38.97
CA THR A 12 38.26 52.15 37.62
C THR A 12 37.05 51.20 37.72
N ILE A 13 35.87 51.70 37.39
CA ILE A 13 34.66 50.90 37.16
C ILE A 13 34.92 50.02 35.94
N VAL A 14 35.33 48.77 36.16
CA VAL A 14 35.29 47.74 35.12
C VAL A 14 33.86 47.23 35.06
N ALA A 15 33.08 47.79 34.15
CA ALA A 15 31.83 47.15 33.72
C ALA A 15 32.19 45.80 33.08
N PRO A 16 31.61 44.66 33.53
CA PRO A 16 31.74 43.42 32.78
C PRO A 16 30.76 43.50 31.61
N GLU A 17 31.21 44.01 30.46
CA GLU A 17 30.60 43.68 29.19
C GLU A 17 30.76 42.18 28.93
N MET A 18 29.70 41.40 29.17
CA MET A 18 29.03 40.57 28.16
C MET A 18 28.24 39.39 28.77
N PRO A 19 26.91 39.44 28.68
CA PRO A 19 26.05 38.25 28.58
C PRO A 19 25.38 38.10 27.20
N ALA A 20 25.64 38.98 26.23
CA ALA A 20 24.88 39.01 24.97
C ALA A 20 25.31 37.96 23.93
N MET A 21 26.60 37.59 23.88
CA MET A 21 27.12 36.67 22.85
C MET A 21 26.65 35.21 23.08
N PHE A 22 26.46 34.81 24.35
CA PHE A 22 25.93 33.49 24.70
C PHE A 22 24.44 33.33 24.39
N ASP A 23 23.69 34.42 24.31
CA ASP A 23 22.26 34.40 24.00
C ASP A 23 22.02 34.26 22.48
N GLY A 24 22.81 34.98 21.67
CA GLY A 24 22.75 34.89 20.21
C GLY A 24 23.07 33.51 19.64
N MET A 25 24.09 32.81 20.19
CA MET A 25 24.43 31.45 19.77
C MET A 25 23.36 30.42 20.14
N LYS A 26 22.76 30.54 21.34
CA LYS A 26 21.66 29.67 21.78
C LYS A 26 20.42 29.89 20.93
N LEU A 27 20.08 31.16 20.66
CA LEU A 27 18.96 31.52 19.79
C LEU A 27 19.18 31.01 18.35
N ALA A 28 20.40 31.15 17.82
CA ALA A 28 20.75 30.61 16.51
C ALA A 28 20.64 29.08 16.47
N ALA A 29 21.15 28.37 17.49
CA ALA A 29 21.04 26.92 17.59
C ALA A 29 19.57 26.46 17.68
N VAL A 30 18.75 27.12 18.50
CA VAL A 30 17.30 26.85 18.60
C VAL A 30 16.61 27.11 17.26
N ALA A 31 16.91 28.22 16.59
CA ALA A 31 16.36 28.55 15.29
C ALA A 31 16.77 27.52 14.21
N THR A 32 18.02 27.05 14.22
CA THR A 32 18.48 25.97 13.33
C THR A 32 17.74 24.68 13.61
N VAL A 33 17.58 24.27 14.87
CA VAL A 33 16.82 23.07 15.24
C VAL A 33 15.37 23.18 14.78
N LEU A 34 14.70 24.32 15.06
CA LEU A 34 13.34 24.56 14.61
C LEU A 34 13.22 24.55 13.08
N TYR A 35 14.19 25.12 12.37
CA TYR A 35 14.23 25.09 10.91
C TYR A 35 14.37 23.67 10.37
N VAL A 36 15.26 22.86 10.95
CA VAL A 36 15.43 21.44 10.60
C VAL A 36 14.13 20.68 10.87
N ILE A 37 13.49 20.89 12.02
CA ILE A 37 12.20 20.29 12.36
C ILE A 37 11.14 20.66 11.31
N VAL A 38 10.98 21.95 11.00
CA VAL A 38 10.01 22.42 9.99
C VAL A 38 10.26 21.80 8.61
N ARG A 39 11.54 21.62 8.23
CA ARG A 39 11.93 20.98 6.96
C ARG A 39 11.66 19.47 6.97
N CYS A 40 12.08 18.75 8.00
CA CYS A 40 11.90 17.30 8.12
C CYS A 40 10.42 16.89 8.25
N LEU A 41 9.62 17.71 8.94
CA LEU A 41 8.18 17.51 9.10
C LEU A 41 7.36 18.07 7.94
N ASN A 42 8.02 18.75 6.99
CA ASN A 42 7.40 19.33 5.80
C ASN A 42 6.20 20.25 6.13
N LEU A 43 6.27 20.98 7.25
CA LEU A 43 5.10 21.71 7.80
C LEU A 43 4.58 22.81 6.87
N LYS A 44 5.47 23.38 6.05
CA LYS A 44 5.16 24.43 5.06
C LYS A 44 4.48 23.90 3.80
N SER A 45 4.45 22.59 3.57
CA SER A 45 3.79 22.04 2.39
C SER A 45 2.27 22.26 2.48
N PRO A 46 1.61 22.66 1.39
CA PRO A 46 0.16 22.82 1.40
C PRO A 46 -0.55 21.48 1.55
N THR A 47 -1.83 21.54 1.86
CA THR A 47 -2.77 20.43 1.68
C THR A 47 -3.59 20.71 0.43
N ALA A 48 -4.06 19.66 -0.23
CA ALA A 48 -4.81 19.78 -1.47
C ALA A 48 -5.73 18.56 -1.66
N ALA A 49 -6.70 18.69 -2.56
CA ALA A 49 -7.38 17.52 -3.10
C ALA A 49 -6.39 16.65 -3.90
N PRO A 50 -6.64 15.34 -4.02
CA PRO A 50 -5.82 14.48 -4.89
C PRO A 50 -5.82 15.00 -6.34
N ASP A 51 -4.67 14.93 -7.00
CA ASP A 51 -4.55 15.13 -8.45
C ASP A 51 -5.14 13.89 -9.15
N ILE A 52 -6.26 14.08 -9.84
CA ILE A 52 -7.00 13.00 -10.52
C ILE A 52 -6.72 13.04 -12.01
N THR A 53 -6.14 11.96 -12.55
CA THR A 53 -6.03 11.72 -13.99
C THR A 53 -7.02 10.65 -14.43
N TYR A 54 -7.84 10.95 -15.44
CA TYR A 54 -8.87 10.04 -15.97
C TYR A 54 -9.37 10.53 -17.33
N GLN A 55 -10.02 9.66 -18.11
CA GLN A 55 -10.82 10.08 -19.26
C GLN A 55 -12.24 10.46 -18.83
N ASP A 56 -12.77 11.53 -19.40
CA ASP A 56 -14.08 12.04 -19.05
C ASP A 56 -15.22 11.15 -19.61
N THR A 57 -15.74 10.27 -18.76
CA THR A 57 -16.81 9.31 -19.10
C THR A 57 -17.99 9.46 -18.12
N PRO A 58 -19.21 9.03 -18.50
CA PRO A 58 -20.37 9.05 -17.59
C PRO A 58 -20.09 8.33 -16.26
N LEU A 59 -19.41 7.18 -16.32
CA LEU A 59 -18.99 6.43 -15.14
C LEU A 59 -18.03 7.24 -14.27
N ASN A 60 -16.96 7.80 -14.84
CA ASN A 60 -15.96 8.51 -14.04
C ASN A 60 -16.54 9.78 -13.40
N ARG A 61 -17.39 10.53 -14.11
CA ARG A 61 -18.13 11.67 -13.55
C ARG A 61 -19.01 11.23 -12.37
N PHE A 62 -19.72 10.12 -12.52
CA PHE A 62 -20.55 9.55 -11.45
C PHE A 62 -19.71 9.16 -10.23
N LEU A 63 -18.57 8.49 -10.45
CA LEU A 63 -17.69 8.03 -9.37
C LEU A 63 -17.07 9.19 -8.61
N LEU A 64 -16.59 10.24 -9.29
CA LEU A 64 -16.03 11.42 -8.65
C LEU A 64 -17.09 12.22 -7.87
N LYS A 65 -18.34 12.22 -8.34
CA LYS A 65 -19.47 12.83 -7.62
C LYS A 65 -19.88 12.02 -6.39
N SER A 66 -19.94 10.70 -6.53
CA SER A 66 -20.44 9.78 -5.50
C SER A 66 -19.39 9.39 -4.46
N CYS A 67 -18.11 9.57 -4.77
CA CYS A 67 -16.96 9.37 -3.89
C CYS A 67 -16.23 10.72 -3.67
N PRO A 68 -16.82 11.66 -2.90
CA PRO A 68 -16.30 13.04 -2.78
C PRO A 68 -14.94 13.13 -2.09
N ILE A 69 -14.47 12.08 -1.42
CA ILE A 69 -13.13 12.02 -0.83
C ILE A 69 -12.01 12.10 -1.87
N LEU A 70 -12.30 11.76 -3.14
CA LEU A 70 -11.38 11.93 -4.27
C LEU A 70 -11.27 13.38 -4.75
N THR A 71 -12.23 14.23 -4.42
CA THR A 71 -12.29 15.63 -4.89
C THR A 71 -12.18 16.65 -3.74
N LYS A 72 -12.25 16.19 -2.50
CA LYS A 72 -12.03 16.99 -1.30
C LYS A 72 -10.57 16.99 -0.88
N GLU A 73 -10.20 18.06 -0.19
CA GLU A 73 -8.88 18.21 0.41
C GLU A 73 -8.59 17.08 1.40
N TYR A 74 -7.43 16.45 1.24
CA TYR A 74 -6.90 15.51 2.22
C TYR A 74 -6.13 16.27 3.30
N ILE A 75 -6.56 16.09 4.57
CA ILE A 75 -6.05 16.83 5.73
C ILE A 75 -5.31 15.86 6.66
N PRO A 76 -3.98 15.70 6.51
CA PRO A 76 -3.18 14.93 7.44
C PRO A 76 -2.90 15.70 8.75
N PRO A 77 -2.53 14.99 9.84
CA PRO A 77 -2.15 15.62 11.12
C PRO A 77 -1.15 16.75 10.95
N LEU A 78 -1.50 17.96 11.40
CA LEU A 78 -0.76 19.19 11.11
C LEU A 78 0.73 19.12 11.44
N LEU A 79 1.09 18.51 12.58
CA LEU A 79 2.45 18.55 13.10
C LEU A 79 3.41 17.52 12.49
N TRP A 80 2.93 16.50 11.79
CA TRP A 80 3.81 15.44 11.29
C TRP A 80 3.29 14.72 10.05
N GLY A 81 2.00 14.80 9.77
CA GLY A 81 1.34 14.06 8.70
C GLY A 81 1.69 14.55 7.29
N LYS A 82 2.40 15.67 7.14
CA LYS A 82 2.94 16.12 5.85
C LYS A 82 4.31 15.52 5.51
N SER A 83 4.86 14.70 6.42
CA SER A 83 6.11 13.96 6.21
C SER A 83 5.80 12.52 5.82
N GLY A 84 6.02 12.17 4.55
CA GLY A 84 5.84 10.80 4.04
C GLY A 84 6.67 9.76 4.79
N HIS A 85 7.84 10.15 5.29
CA HIS A 85 8.67 9.30 6.15
C HIS A 85 7.98 8.96 7.47
N LEU A 86 7.43 9.96 8.16
CA LEU A 86 6.72 9.74 9.43
C LEU A 86 5.43 8.98 9.22
N GLN A 87 4.65 9.31 8.18
CA GLN A 87 3.47 8.54 7.77
C GLN A 87 3.83 7.05 7.62
N THR A 88 4.89 6.74 6.86
CA THR A 88 5.34 5.37 6.59
C THR A 88 5.87 4.67 7.86
N ALA A 89 6.66 5.37 8.67
CA ALA A 89 7.26 4.79 9.88
C ALA A 89 6.22 4.56 10.98
N LEU A 90 5.31 5.51 11.21
CA LEU A 90 4.22 5.36 12.18
C LEU A 90 3.26 4.25 11.74
N TYR A 91 2.94 4.17 10.44
CA TYR A 91 2.23 3.03 9.87
C TYR A 91 2.95 1.71 10.16
N GLY A 92 4.25 1.62 9.87
CA GLY A 92 5.02 0.39 10.05
C GLY A 92 5.18 -0.05 11.52
N LYS A 93 5.29 0.91 12.45
CA LYS A 93 5.58 0.64 13.87
C LYS A 93 4.35 0.56 14.76
N MET A 94 3.39 1.48 14.58
CA MET A 94 2.20 1.60 15.43
C MET A 94 0.96 1.02 14.75
N GLY A 95 1.02 0.74 13.45
CA GLY A 95 -0.14 0.30 12.67
C GLY A 95 -1.21 1.38 12.64
N ARG A 96 -2.40 1.05 13.15
CA ARG A 96 -3.57 1.93 13.20
C ARG A 96 -3.98 2.14 14.65
N VAL A 97 -4.34 3.39 14.99
CA VAL A 97 -4.87 3.72 16.31
C VAL A 97 -6.21 3.00 16.52
N SER A 98 -6.41 2.40 17.70
CA SER A 98 -7.65 1.69 18.06
C SER A 98 -8.04 0.58 17.07
N CYS A 99 -7.05 -0.21 16.63
CA CYS A 99 -7.24 -1.28 15.67
C CYS A 99 -8.26 -2.35 16.16
N PRO A 100 -9.34 -2.63 15.42
CA PRO A 100 -10.34 -3.63 15.80
C PRO A 100 -9.76 -5.05 15.70
N HIS A 101 -10.44 -6.03 16.29
CA HIS A 101 -10.10 -7.46 16.13
C HIS A 101 -11.25 -8.20 15.42
N PRO A 102 -11.36 -8.07 14.09
CA PRO A 102 -12.31 -8.86 13.31
C PRO A 102 -12.16 -10.35 13.58
N ILE A 103 -13.27 -11.03 13.82
CA ILE A 103 -13.30 -12.49 13.98
C ILE A 103 -13.55 -13.08 12.60
N GLY A 104 -12.57 -13.81 12.09
CA GLY A 104 -12.63 -14.46 10.77
C GLY A 104 -12.36 -15.95 10.86
N LEU A 105 -12.80 -16.67 9.84
CA LEU A 105 -12.54 -18.09 9.67
C LEU A 105 -11.38 -18.30 8.69
N ARG A 106 -10.29 -18.89 9.18
CA ARG A 106 -9.16 -19.28 8.33
C ARG A 106 -9.54 -20.44 7.42
N LYS A 107 -9.23 -20.31 6.15
CA LYS A 107 -9.39 -21.33 5.12
C LYS A 107 -8.02 -21.78 4.63
N TYR A 108 -7.92 -23.08 4.33
CA TYR A 108 -6.72 -23.74 3.84
C TYR A 108 -7.05 -24.32 2.46
N LEU A 109 -6.24 -23.97 1.47
CA LEU A 109 -6.41 -24.36 0.08
C LEU A 109 -5.18 -25.14 -0.38
N PRO A 110 -5.26 -26.48 -0.45
CA PRO A 110 -4.22 -27.28 -1.06
C PRO A 110 -4.04 -26.90 -2.53
N MET A 111 -2.80 -26.72 -2.95
CA MET A 111 -2.40 -26.35 -4.31
C MET A 111 -1.71 -27.53 -5.02
N GLN A 112 -1.65 -27.47 -6.35
CA GLN A 112 -1.12 -28.56 -7.17
C GLN A 112 0.38 -28.82 -6.95
N ASP A 113 1.13 -27.82 -6.51
CA ASP A 113 2.56 -27.87 -6.21
C ASP A 113 2.85 -28.29 -4.75
N GLY A 114 1.84 -28.75 -4.01
CA GLY A 114 1.94 -29.12 -2.61
C GLY A 114 1.88 -27.94 -1.63
N ALA A 115 1.78 -26.71 -2.11
CA ALA A 115 1.60 -25.55 -1.25
C ALA A 115 0.20 -25.57 -0.60
N THR A 116 0.08 -25.03 0.60
CA THR A 116 -1.21 -24.77 1.24
C THR A 116 -1.39 -23.28 1.35
N ALA A 117 -2.11 -22.69 0.39
CA ALA A 117 -2.49 -21.28 0.48
C ALA A 117 -3.49 -21.11 1.63
N THR A 118 -3.40 -19.97 2.32
CA THR A 118 -4.35 -19.64 3.37
C THR A 118 -4.92 -18.25 3.17
N PHE A 119 -6.17 -18.08 3.60
CA PHE A 119 -6.82 -16.78 3.63
C PHE A 119 -7.83 -16.78 4.77
N ASP A 120 -8.16 -15.60 5.30
CA ASP A 120 -9.16 -15.46 6.35
C ASP A 120 -10.44 -14.84 5.77
N LEU A 121 -11.58 -15.45 6.09
CA LEU A 121 -12.90 -15.02 5.66
C LEU A 121 -13.65 -14.34 6.81
N PHE A 122 -14.15 -13.14 6.59
CA PHE A 122 -14.85 -12.33 7.58
C PHE A 122 -16.25 -12.00 7.05
N GLU A 123 -17.28 -12.36 7.82
CA GLU A 123 -18.68 -12.09 7.46
C GLU A 123 -19.06 -10.63 7.71
N PRO A 124 -20.02 -10.06 6.96
CA PRO A 124 -20.48 -8.69 7.20
C PRO A 124 -21.11 -8.55 8.59
N MET A 125 -21.02 -7.36 9.19
CA MET A 125 -21.61 -7.05 10.51
C MET A 125 -23.07 -6.53 10.41
N GLY A 126 -23.56 -6.31 9.20
CA GLY A 126 -24.91 -5.84 8.91
C GLY A 126 -25.19 -5.92 7.41
N ASP A 127 -26.40 -5.54 7.01
CA ASP A 127 -26.78 -5.56 5.61
C ASP A 127 -25.99 -4.53 4.79
N HIS A 128 -25.56 -4.93 3.59
CA HIS A 128 -24.95 -4.01 2.65
C HIS A 128 -25.96 -2.90 2.28
N ARG A 129 -25.49 -1.67 2.07
CA ARG A 129 -26.36 -0.51 1.81
C ARG A 129 -27.22 -0.66 0.55
N THR A 130 -26.75 -1.46 -0.40
CA THR A 130 -27.54 -1.82 -1.58
C THR A 130 -28.39 -3.07 -1.36
N GLY A 131 -28.14 -3.89 -0.34
CA GLY A 131 -28.81 -5.19 -0.16
C GLY A 131 -28.27 -6.30 -1.06
N ASP A 132 -27.17 -6.05 -1.80
CA ASP A 132 -26.50 -7.07 -2.62
C ASP A 132 -25.47 -7.84 -1.78
N ASP A 133 -25.17 -9.07 -2.20
CA ASP A 133 -24.07 -9.86 -1.65
C ASP A 133 -22.74 -9.47 -2.30
N VAL A 134 -21.89 -8.72 -1.60
CA VAL A 134 -20.61 -8.21 -2.13
C VAL A 134 -19.44 -8.67 -1.26
N THR A 135 -18.45 -9.30 -1.89
CA THR A 135 -17.21 -9.73 -1.24
C THR A 135 -16.02 -8.88 -1.68
N MET A 136 -15.33 -8.26 -0.73
CA MET A 136 -14.01 -7.67 -0.93
C MET A 136 -12.94 -8.76 -0.86
N VAL A 137 -12.25 -9.01 -1.98
CA VAL A 137 -11.10 -9.91 -2.06
C VAL A 137 -9.82 -9.07 -1.96
N ILE A 138 -9.08 -9.26 -0.88
CA ILE A 138 -8.04 -8.34 -0.41
C ILE A 138 -6.67 -9.03 -0.48
N CYS A 139 -5.71 -8.38 -1.16
CA CYS A 139 -4.32 -8.80 -1.23
C CYS A 139 -3.43 -7.82 -0.44
N PRO A 140 -2.84 -8.27 0.70
CA PRO A 140 -1.94 -7.43 1.49
C PRO A 140 -0.61 -7.10 0.78
N GLY A 141 0.13 -6.14 1.34
CA GLY A 141 1.49 -5.82 0.94
C GLY A 141 2.50 -6.94 1.25
N ILE A 142 3.77 -6.69 0.93
CA ILE A 142 4.86 -7.68 1.01
C ILE A 142 4.96 -8.34 2.39
N GLY A 143 4.96 -9.68 2.42
CA GLY A 143 5.11 -10.46 3.66
C GLY A 143 4.02 -10.21 4.71
N ASN A 144 2.86 -9.67 4.30
CA ASN A 144 1.74 -9.41 5.19
C ASN A 144 0.63 -10.45 5.04
N HIS A 145 -0.29 -10.40 5.99
CA HIS A 145 -1.39 -11.34 6.17
C HIS A 145 -2.56 -10.62 6.85
N SER A 146 -3.68 -11.33 7.01
CA SER A 146 -4.94 -10.83 7.61
C SER A 146 -4.79 -10.19 8.99
N GLU A 147 -3.86 -10.66 9.82
CA GLU A 147 -3.72 -10.25 11.22
C GLU A 147 -2.98 -8.91 11.40
N LYS A 148 -2.46 -8.33 10.31
CA LYS A 148 -1.79 -7.02 10.35
C LYS A 148 -2.79 -5.90 10.66
N HIS A 149 -2.38 -4.93 11.47
CA HIS A 149 -3.26 -3.88 11.99
C HIS A 149 -4.01 -3.07 10.91
N TYR A 150 -3.35 -2.74 9.80
CA TYR A 150 -4.00 -1.98 8.72
C TYR A 150 -5.07 -2.81 8.01
N ILE A 151 -4.80 -4.11 7.78
CA ILE A 151 -5.79 -5.02 7.21
C ILE A 151 -6.97 -5.18 8.15
N ARG A 152 -6.73 -5.44 9.43
CA ARG A 152 -7.80 -5.55 10.44
C ARG A 152 -8.67 -4.30 10.52
N THR A 153 -8.05 -3.13 10.44
CA THR A 153 -8.76 -1.84 10.45
C THR A 153 -9.62 -1.67 9.20
N PHE A 154 -9.06 -1.96 8.03
CA PHE A 154 -9.80 -1.92 6.77
C PHE A 154 -10.95 -2.94 6.75
N VAL A 155 -10.70 -4.20 7.11
CA VAL A 155 -11.72 -5.26 7.23
C VAL A 155 -12.81 -4.86 8.20
N GLY A 156 -12.46 -4.38 9.39
CA GLY A 156 -13.45 -3.93 10.38
C GLY A 156 -14.27 -2.73 9.92
N HIS A 157 -13.73 -1.87 9.06
CA HIS A 157 -14.50 -0.81 8.41
C HIS A 157 -15.45 -1.37 7.35
N SER A 158 -14.95 -2.24 6.46
CA SER A 158 -15.71 -2.85 5.38
C SER A 158 -16.86 -3.73 5.88
N GLN A 159 -16.64 -4.51 6.94
CA GLN A 159 -17.69 -5.34 7.55
C GLN A 159 -18.85 -4.49 8.08
N LYS A 160 -18.57 -3.31 8.65
CA LYS A 160 -19.60 -2.37 9.14
C LYS A 160 -20.42 -1.76 8.02
N GLU A 161 -19.88 -1.69 6.81
CA GLU A 161 -20.59 -1.25 5.60
C GLU A 161 -21.29 -2.41 4.87
N GLY A 162 -21.29 -3.60 5.47
CA GLY A 162 -21.98 -4.79 4.98
C GLY A 162 -21.23 -5.59 3.92
N TYR A 163 -19.90 -5.42 3.80
CA TYR A 163 -19.08 -6.24 2.93
C TYR A 163 -18.60 -7.51 3.63
N ARG A 164 -18.68 -8.66 2.93
CA ARG A 164 -17.86 -9.83 3.26
C ARG A 164 -16.42 -9.54 2.86
N CYS A 165 -15.44 -9.94 3.67
CA CYS A 165 -14.03 -9.74 3.35
C CYS A 165 -13.29 -11.08 3.29
N ALA A 166 -12.55 -11.33 2.22
CA ALA A 166 -11.62 -12.45 2.10
C ALA A 166 -10.21 -11.89 1.95
N VAL A 167 -9.34 -12.13 2.92
CA VAL A 167 -7.97 -11.59 2.92
C VAL A 167 -6.97 -12.70 2.72
N LEU A 168 -6.18 -12.58 1.65
CA LEU A 168 -5.07 -13.49 1.38
C LEU A 168 -4.01 -13.40 2.49
N ASN A 169 -3.49 -14.54 2.92
CA ASN A 169 -2.28 -14.62 3.70
C ASN A 169 -1.15 -15.06 2.78
N HIS A 170 -0.13 -14.21 2.60
CA HIS A 170 1.01 -14.55 1.75
C HIS A 170 1.69 -15.84 2.24
N LEU A 171 2.09 -16.69 1.31
CA LEU A 171 2.59 -18.03 1.59
C LEU A 171 3.88 -17.98 2.42
N GLY A 172 3.82 -18.46 3.67
CA GLY A 172 4.91 -18.37 4.66
C GLY A 172 5.03 -17.01 5.38
N ALA A 173 4.03 -16.13 5.29
CA ALA A 173 4.01 -14.87 6.03
C ALA A 173 3.36 -14.99 7.42
N LEU A 174 2.53 -16.01 7.64
CA LEU A 174 1.90 -16.25 8.95
C LEU A 174 2.90 -16.90 9.91
N PRO A 175 3.08 -16.37 11.13
CA PRO A 175 4.16 -16.81 12.03
C PRO A 175 4.00 -18.25 12.54
N ASN A 176 2.75 -18.74 12.66
CA ASN A 176 2.44 -20.04 13.27
C ASN A 176 1.95 -21.08 12.25
N ILE A 177 2.16 -20.83 10.95
CA ILE A 177 1.77 -21.75 9.89
C ILE A 177 3.03 -22.14 9.13
N GLU A 178 3.40 -23.41 9.21
CA GLU A 178 4.52 -23.93 8.45
C GLU A 178 4.24 -23.98 6.95
N LEU A 179 5.30 -23.81 6.18
CA LEU A 179 5.25 -23.90 4.75
C LEU A 179 5.21 -25.38 4.32
N THR A 180 4.28 -25.73 3.43
CA THR A 180 4.10 -27.12 2.95
C THR A 180 4.73 -27.38 1.58
N SER A 181 5.36 -26.38 0.97
CA SER A 181 6.00 -26.46 -0.35
C SER A 181 7.40 -25.84 -0.34
N PRO A 182 8.25 -26.13 -1.33
CA PRO A 182 9.60 -25.56 -1.41
C PRO A 182 9.63 -24.14 -2.00
N ARG A 183 8.55 -23.35 -1.83
CA ARG A 183 8.49 -21.95 -2.32
C ARG A 183 7.70 -21.04 -1.40
N MET A 184 8.00 -19.74 -1.47
CA MET A 184 7.20 -18.70 -0.82
C MET A 184 6.38 -17.90 -1.85
N PHE A 185 5.63 -16.91 -1.37
CA PHE A 185 5.08 -15.87 -2.24
C PHE A 185 6.21 -15.12 -2.96
N THR A 186 5.94 -14.62 -4.15
CA THR A 186 6.86 -13.78 -4.93
C THR A 186 6.21 -12.42 -5.25
N TYR A 187 6.92 -11.55 -5.97
CA TYR A 187 6.48 -10.19 -6.24
C TYR A 187 5.14 -10.08 -6.99
N GLY A 188 4.83 -11.05 -7.86
CA GLY A 188 3.65 -11.04 -8.71
C GLY A 188 3.00 -12.40 -8.92
N CYS A 189 3.28 -13.40 -8.06
CA CYS A 189 2.60 -14.69 -8.18
C CYS A 189 1.11 -14.48 -7.92
N THR A 190 0.29 -14.89 -8.87
CA THR A 190 -1.16 -14.75 -8.81
C THR A 190 -1.85 -16.02 -8.38
N TRP A 191 -1.13 -17.12 -8.17
CA TRP A 191 -1.71 -18.46 -7.95
C TRP A 191 -2.50 -18.55 -6.65
N GLU A 192 -1.97 -18.03 -5.54
CA GLU A 192 -2.67 -18.05 -4.25
C GLU A 192 -3.91 -17.15 -4.29
N PHE A 193 -3.77 -15.96 -4.88
CA PHE A 193 -4.87 -15.01 -5.01
C PHE A 193 -5.98 -15.57 -5.91
N ALA A 194 -5.62 -16.16 -7.05
CA ALA A 194 -6.56 -16.83 -7.95
C ALA A 194 -7.29 -17.98 -7.26
N SER A 195 -6.58 -18.78 -6.45
CA SER A 195 -7.17 -19.87 -5.67
C SER A 195 -8.18 -19.37 -4.65
N MET A 196 -7.85 -18.28 -3.93
CA MET A 196 -8.78 -17.63 -3.01
C MET A 196 -10.02 -17.10 -3.73
N VAL A 197 -9.83 -16.34 -4.83
CA VAL A 197 -10.96 -15.80 -5.61
C VAL A 197 -11.85 -16.91 -6.16
N GLY A 198 -11.26 -18.00 -6.67
CA GLY A 198 -11.98 -19.17 -7.15
C GLY A 198 -12.79 -19.85 -6.04
N TYR A 199 -12.23 -19.97 -4.83
CA TYR A 199 -12.96 -20.48 -3.67
C TYR A 199 -14.17 -19.59 -3.34
N ILE A 200 -13.99 -18.26 -3.30
CA ILE A 200 -15.06 -17.31 -3.01
C ILE A 200 -16.18 -17.39 -4.06
N LYS A 201 -15.84 -17.39 -5.35
CA LYS A 201 -16.83 -17.52 -6.44
C LYS A 201 -17.63 -18.82 -6.37
N LYS A 202 -17.02 -19.91 -5.88
CA LYS A 202 -17.66 -21.21 -5.71
C LYS A 202 -18.53 -21.27 -4.46
N MET A 203 -18.04 -20.75 -3.33
CA MET A 203 -18.75 -20.74 -2.05
C MET A 203 -19.94 -19.79 -2.06
N PHE A 204 -19.82 -18.67 -2.77
CA PHE A 204 -20.85 -17.63 -2.88
C PHE A 204 -21.15 -17.35 -4.37
N PRO A 205 -21.97 -18.19 -5.04
CA PRO A 205 -22.19 -18.11 -6.49
C PRO A 205 -22.81 -16.80 -6.99
N HIS A 206 -23.48 -16.06 -6.11
CA HIS A 206 -24.14 -14.80 -6.45
C HIS A 206 -23.34 -13.57 -6.00
N THR A 207 -22.20 -13.76 -5.33
CA THR A 207 -21.44 -12.62 -4.82
C THR A 207 -20.79 -11.84 -5.97
N HIS A 208 -20.93 -10.51 -5.90
CA HIS A 208 -20.12 -9.59 -6.65
C HIS A 208 -18.78 -9.36 -5.94
N LEU A 209 -17.72 -9.12 -6.71
CA LEU A 209 -16.37 -8.97 -6.17
C LEU A 209 -15.88 -7.52 -6.26
N ILE A 210 -15.23 -7.08 -5.20
CA ILE A 210 -14.41 -5.87 -5.19
C ILE A 210 -12.99 -6.29 -4.88
N VAL A 211 -12.08 -5.98 -5.79
CA VAL A 211 -10.68 -6.40 -5.69
C VAL A 211 -9.87 -5.28 -5.06
N VAL A 212 -9.13 -5.58 -3.98
CA VAL A 212 -8.32 -4.56 -3.27
C VAL A 212 -6.90 -5.06 -3.11
N GLY A 213 -5.93 -4.25 -3.52
CA GLY A 213 -4.51 -4.56 -3.39
C GLY A 213 -3.72 -3.43 -2.73
N PHE A 214 -2.89 -3.77 -1.76
CA PHE A 214 -2.01 -2.82 -1.07
C PHE A 214 -0.54 -3.08 -1.40
N SER A 215 0.19 -2.07 -1.87
CA SER A 215 1.62 -2.16 -2.20
C SER A 215 1.91 -3.33 -3.16
N LEU A 216 2.68 -4.35 -2.73
CA LEU A 216 2.87 -5.63 -3.44
C LEU A 216 1.54 -6.25 -3.89
N GLY A 217 0.53 -6.24 -3.03
CA GLY A 217 -0.78 -6.78 -3.34
C GLY A 217 -1.47 -6.04 -4.48
N GLY A 218 -1.18 -4.75 -4.65
CA GLY A 218 -1.59 -3.97 -5.83
C GLY A 218 -1.06 -4.55 -7.14
N ASN A 219 0.21 -4.99 -7.14
CA ASN A 219 0.85 -5.65 -8.29
C ASN A 219 0.18 -6.98 -8.60
N ILE A 220 -0.02 -7.80 -7.58
CA ILE A 220 -0.63 -9.12 -7.72
C ILE A 220 -2.07 -8.99 -8.27
N VAL A 221 -2.90 -8.10 -7.72
CA VAL A 221 -4.30 -7.99 -8.17
C VAL A 221 -4.42 -7.41 -9.58
N CYS A 222 -3.62 -6.39 -9.93
CA CYS A 222 -3.61 -5.83 -11.28
C CYS A 222 -3.11 -6.85 -12.30
N LYS A 223 -2.08 -7.64 -11.95
CA LYS A 223 -1.59 -8.73 -12.79
C LYS A 223 -2.64 -9.82 -12.96
N PHE A 224 -3.22 -10.31 -11.86
CA PHE A 224 -4.27 -11.33 -11.88
C PHE A 224 -5.44 -10.97 -12.80
N LEU A 225 -5.95 -9.73 -12.69
CA LEU A 225 -7.05 -9.28 -13.55
C LEU A 225 -6.65 -9.14 -15.03
N GLY A 226 -5.39 -8.77 -15.29
CA GLY A 226 -4.86 -8.58 -16.64
C GLY A 226 -4.34 -9.85 -17.33
N GLU A 227 -4.11 -10.93 -16.59
CA GLU A 227 -3.62 -12.22 -17.12
C GLU A 227 -4.70 -12.98 -17.89
N ASN A 228 -5.96 -12.94 -17.43
CA ASN A 228 -7.07 -13.63 -18.08
C ASN A 228 -8.38 -12.87 -17.88
N ARG A 229 -9.18 -12.75 -18.95
CA ARG A 229 -10.48 -12.08 -18.92
C ARG A 229 -11.46 -12.77 -17.95
N THR A 230 -11.39 -14.08 -17.79
CA THR A 230 -12.27 -14.83 -16.86
C THR A 230 -12.02 -14.46 -15.40
N ASN A 231 -10.82 -13.98 -15.06
CA ASN A 231 -10.50 -13.49 -13.72
C ASN A 231 -11.36 -12.28 -13.33
N GLN A 232 -11.80 -11.50 -14.32
CA GLN A 232 -12.61 -10.29 -14.15
C GLN A 232 -14.12 -10.59 -14.01
N GLU A 233 -14.55 -11.84 -14.19
CA GLU A 233 -15.96 -12.20 -14.04
C GLU A 233 -16.48 -11.86 -12.64
N ARG A 234 -17.65 -11.22 -12.58
CA ARG A 234 -18.33 -10.71 -11.37
C ARG A 234 -17.56 -9.63 -10.59
N VAL A 235 -16.42 -9.16 -11.09
CA VAL A 235 -15.68 -8.06 -10.47
C VAL A 235 -16.33 -6.74 -10.84
N LEU A 236 -16.77 -5.98 -9.84
CA LEU A 236 -17.36 -4.64 -10.04
C LEU A 236 -16.28 -3.59 -10.23
N CYS A 237 -15.21 -3.67 -9.45
CA CYS A 237 -14.07 -2.78 -9.57
C CYS A 237 -12.83 -3.34 -8.88
N CYS A 238 -11.70 -2.70 -9.16
CA CYS A 238 -10.43 -2.93 -8.50
C CYS A 238 -9.88 -1.62 -7.92
N VAL A 239 -9.33 -1.66 -6.71
CA VAL A 239 -8.62 -0.54 -6.08
C VAL A 239 -7.21 -1.00 -5.69
N SER A 240 -6.19 -0.33 -6.22
CA SER A 240 -4.78 -0.60 -5.95
C SER A 240 -4.13 0.62 -5.30
N VAL A 241 -3.45 0.43 -4.17
CA VAL A 241 -2.89 1.54 -3.38
C VAL A 241 -1.39 1.39 -3.12
N CYS A 242 -0.62 2.47 -3.30
CA CYS A 242 0.83 2.55 -3.10
C CYS A 242 1.63 1.48 -3.88
N GLN A 243 1.17 1.16 -5.08
CA GLN A 243 1.81 0.18 -5.95
C GLN A 243 3.04 0.77 -6.68
N GLY A 244 4.05 -0.07 -6.96
CA GLY A 244 5.24 0.27 -7.76
C GLY A 244 5.18 -0.10 -9.26
N TYR A 245 4.19 -0.89 -9.71
CA TYR A 245 3.86 -1.29 -11.10
C TYR A 245 4.92 -2.09 -11.89
N SER A 246 6.20 -1.78 -11.72
CA SER A 246 7.33 -2.41 -12.41
C SER A 246 8.50 -2.60 -11.45
N ALA A 247 8.73 -3.84 -11.01
CA ALA A 247 9.88 -4.19 -10.17
C ALA A 247 11.21 -3.94 -10.89
N LEU A 248 11.23 -4.16 -12.22
CA LEU A 248 12.44 -3.94 -13.03
C LEU A 248 12.86 -2.47 -13.02
N ARG A 249 11.92 -1.53 -13.16
CA ARG A 249 12.21 -0.09 -13.06
C ARG A 249 12.45 0.33 -11.61
N ALA A 250 11.75 -0.28 -10.65
CA ALA A 250 11.91 0.03 -9.25
C ALA A 250 13.31 -0.31 -8.73
N GLN A 251 13.93 -1.41 -9.20
CA GLN A 251 15.25 -1.85 -8.73
C GLN A 251 16.33 -0.75 -8.84
N GLU A 252 16.28 0.06 -9.90
CA GLU A 252 17.23 1.15 -10.15
C GLU A 252 17.09 2.28 -9.12
N THR A 253 15.86 2.52 -8.68
CA THR A 253 15.50 3.60 -7.73
C THR A 253 15.62 3.17 -6.27
N PHE A 254 15.48 1.88 -5.96
CA PHE A 254 15.56 1.31 -4.60
C PHE A 254 16.98 1.27 -4.02
N LEU A 255 17.99 1.45 -4.87
CA LEU A 255 19.40 1.53 -4.46
C LEU A 255 19.86 2.97 -4.20
N GLN A 256 19.02 3.95 -4.53
CA GLN A 256 19.34 5.36 -4.35
C GLN A 256 19.12 5.81 -2.90
N TRP A 257 19.91 6.79 -2.46
CA TRP A 257 19.84 7.35 -1.10
C TRP A 257 18.88 8.53 -0.97
N ASP A 258 18.38 9.06 -2.08
CA ASP A 258 17.36 10.09 -2.07
C ASP A 258 16.08 9.55 -1.41
N GLN A 259 15.49 10.36 -0.51
CA GLN A 259 14.36 9.95 0.33
C GLN A 259 14.64 8.66 1.14
N CYS A 260 15.89 8.41 1.56
CA CYS A 260 16.25 7.25 2.39
C CYS A 260 15.81 5.89 1.80
N ARG A 261 15.57 5.77 0.49
CA ARG A 261 15.01 4.56 -0.15
C ARG A 261 15.83 3.32 0.13
N ARG A 262 17.15 3.43 0.03
CA ARG A 262 18.07 2.34 0.37
C ARG A 262 17.96 1.86 1.83
N PHE A 263 17.65 2.76 2.77
CA PHE A 263 17.42 2.39 4.17
C PHE A 263 16.12 1.58 4.33
N TYR A 264 15.03 2.00 3.68
CA TYR A 264 13.80 1.19 3.68
C TYR A 264 13.99 -0.16 3.00
N ASN A 265 14.68 -0.21 1.86
CA ASN A 265 15.02 -1.44 1.17
C ASN A 265 15.79 -2.40 2.08
N PHE A 266 16.75 -1.88 2.86
CA PHE A 266 17.46 -2.65 3.88
C PHE A 266 16.54 -3.22 4.96
N LEU A 267 15.62 -2.41 5.51
CA LEU A 267 14.65 -2.88 6.51
C LEU A 267 13.69 -3.94 5.94
N MET A 268 13.20 -3.75 4.72
CA MET A 268 12.35 -4.72 4.04
C MET A 268 13.10 -6.02 3.75
N ALA A 269 14.37 -5.93 3.33
CA ALA A 269 15.24 -7.08 3.12
C ALA A 269 15.46 -7.84 4.43
N ASP A 270 15.70 -7.14 5.55
CA ASP A 270 15.86 -7.77 6.86
C ASP A 270 14.60 -8.53 7.31
N ASN A 271 13.43 -7.92 7.14
CA ASN A 271 12.16 -8.59 7.42
C ASN A 271 11.93 -9.81 6.51
N MET A 272 12.26 -9.70 5.22
CA MET A 272 12.14 -10.81 4.28
C MET A 272 13.10 -11.96 4.63
N LYS A 273 14.35 -11.65 5.01
CA LYS A 273 15.30 -12.66 5.50
C LYS A 273 14.75 -13.41 6.70
N LYS A 274 14.17 -12.70 7.68
CA LYS A 274 13.56 -13.34 8.86
C LYS A 274 12.45 -14.32 8.49
N ILE A 275 11.58 -13.93 7.56
CA ILE A 275 10.49 -14.76 7.04
C ILE A 275 11.04 -16.00 6.31
N ILE A 276 12.05 -15.84 5.44
CA ILE A 276 12.65 -16.98 4.73
C ILE A 276 13.32 -17.94 5.73
N LEU A 277 14.07 -17.40 6.69
CA LEU A 277 14.82 -18.19 7.66
C LEU A 277 13.90 -18.91 8.67
N SER A 278 12.71 -18.39 8.98
CA SER A 278 11.74 -19.12 9.82
C SER A 278 11.21 -20.38 9.14
N HIS A 279 11.25 -20.44 7.80
CA HIS A 279 10.84 -21.59 7.00
C HIS A 279 12.02 -22.38 6.41
N ARG A 280 13.24 -22.21 6.94
CA ARG A 280 14.44 -22.87 6.41
C ARG A 280 14.31 -24.39 6.30
N GLY A 281 13.61 -25.04 7.23
CA GLY A 281 13.42 -26.49 7.21
C GLY A 281 12.56 -26.96 6.05
N SER A 282 11.45 -26.26 5.78
CA SER A 282 10.55 -26.56 4.67
C SER A 282 11.13 -26.14 3.31
N LEU A 283 11.83 -25.00 3.26
CA LEU A 283 12.40 -24.45 2.03
C LEU A 283 13.70 -25.17 1.62
N PHE A 284 14.54 -25.53 2.59
CA PHE A 284 15.90 -26.01 2.37
C PHE A 284 16.14 -27.41 2.98
N GLY A 285 15.08 -28.16 3.25
CA GLY A 285 15.20 -29.56 3.66
C GLY A 285 15.83 -30.44 2.57
N ASN A 286 16.10 -31.71 2.90
CA ASN A 286 16.90 -32.67 2.11
C ASN A 286 16.58 -32.80 0.59
N ALA A 287 15.45 -32.28 0.12
CA ALA A 287 15.02 -32.33 -1.28
C ALA A 287 15.41 -31.08 -2.11
N THR A 288 15.67 -29.93 -1.49
CA THR A 288 16.03 -28.69 -2.20
C THR A 288 17.53 -28.47 -2.08
N LYS A 289 18.26 -28.72 -3.18
CA LYS A 289 19.70 -28.41 -3.29
C LYS A 289 19.91 -26.89 -3.32
N MET A 290 19.66 -26.21 -2.22
CA MET A 290 20.24 -24.89 -2.03
C MET A 290 21.69 -25.08 -1.62
N GLU A 291 22.61 -24.54 -2.40
CA GLU A 291 24.03 -24.61 -2.07
C GLU A 291 24.28 -23.79 -0.80
N ASP A 292 25.20 -24.22 0.08
CA ASP A 292 25.61 -23.46 1.27
C ASP A 292 25.98 -21.99 0.91
N ALA A 293 26.47 -21.79 -0.32
CA ALA A 293 26.75 -20.49 -0.92
C ALA A 293 25.51 -19.58 -1.00
N ASP A 294 24.35 -20.11 -1.38
CA ASP A 294 23.10 -19.33 -1.44
C ASP A 294 22.62 -18.95 -0.05
N LEU A 295 22.77 -19.83 0.94
CA LEU A 295 22.39 -19.53 2.32
C LEU A 295 23.30 -18.45 2.92
N SER A 296 24.59 -18.52 2.65
CA SER A 296 25.56 -17.46 3.00
C SER A 296 25.22 -16.11 2.35
N ARG A 297 24.86 -16.13 1.06
CA ARG A 297 24.38 -14.93 0.33
C ARG A 297 23.09 -14.37 0.93
N LEU A 298 22.16 -15.22 1.37
CA LEU A 298 20.94 -14.79 2.04
C LEU A 298 21.26 -14.09 3.37
N TYR A 299 22.13 -14.66 4.22
CA TYR A 299 22.50 -14.04 5.49
C TYR A 299 23.14 -12.66 5.31
N THR A 300 23.96 -12.50 4.27
CA THR A 300 24.68 -11.26 3.96
C THR A 300 23.87 -10.27 3.11
N ALA A 301 22.67 -10.64 2.65
CA ALA A 301 21.84 -9.77 1.82
C ALA A 301 21.38 -8.51 2.59
N THR A 302 21.49 -7.37 1.91
CA THR A 302 21.17 -6.02 2.43
C THR A 302 20.11 -5.31 1.59
N SER A 303 19.59 -5.96 0.55
CA SER A 303 18.53 -5.44 -0.31
C SER A 303 17.61 -6.55 -0.80
N LEU A 304 16.37 -6.19 -1.15
CA LEU A 304 15.41 -7.12 -1.74
C LEU A 304 15.95 -7.74 -3.04
N MET A 305 16.63 -6.96 -3.87
CA MET A 305 17.25 -7.45 -5.11
C MET A 305 18.25 -8.59 -4.87
N GLN A 306 19.05 -8.51 -3.80
CA GLN A 306 19.97 -9.59 -3.46
C GLN A 306 19.25 -10.86 -3.01
N ILE A 307 18.15 -10.71 -2.28
CA ILE A 307 17.29 -11.83 -1.86
C ILE A 307 16.58 -12.43 -3.07
N ASP A 308 16.05 -11.59 -3.96
CA ASP A 308 15.31 -12.02 -5.14
C ASP A 308 16.21 -12.76 -6.13
N GLU A 309 17.43 -12.26 -6.37
CA GLU A 309 18.44 -12.91 -7.22
C GLU A 309 18.96 -14.23 -6.64
N THR A 310 19.01 -14.36 -5.30
CA THR A 310 19.55 -15.56 -4.65
C THR A 310 18.48 -16.63 -4.44
N ILE A 311 17.27 -16.22 -4.06
CA ILE A 311 16.19 -17.08 -3.57
C ILE A 311 14.94 -16.95 -4.43
N MET A 312 14.28 -15.78 -4.45
CA MET A 312 12.90 -15.69 -4.96
C MET A 312 12.76 -16.08 -6.42
N ARG A 313 13.69 -15.68 -7.28
CA ARG A 313 13.64 -16.01 -8.71
C ARG A 313 13.67 -17.53 -8.96
N LYS A 314 14.29 -18.31 -8.06
CA LYS A 314 14.44 -19.76 -8.21
C LYS A 314 13.15 -20.51 -7.93
N PHE A 315 12.25 -19.95 -7.11
CA PHE A 315 10.97 -20.59 -6.76
C PHE A 315 10.08 -20.89 -7.96
N HIS A 316 10.13 -20.06 -9.00
CA HIS A 316 9.40 -20.27 -10.26
C HIS A 316 10.35 -20.51 -11.46
N GLY A 317 11.61 -20.87 -11.20
CA GLY A 317 12.56 -21.29 -12.25
C GLY A 317 12.99 -20.18 -13.21
N HIS A 318 13.03 -18.92 -12.77
CA HIS A 318 13.50 -17.82 -13.61
C HIS A 318 15.03 -17.83 -13.75
N ASN A 319 15.53 -17.60 -14.97
CA ASN A 319 16.96 -17.71 -15.27
C ASN A 319 17.77 -16.48 -14.80
N SER A 320 17.11 -15.34 -14.59
CA SER A 320 17.75 -14.08 -14.18
C SER A 320 16.81 -13.22 -13.33
N LEU A 321 17.36 -12.33 -12.49
CA LEU A 321 16.56 -11.31 -11.79
C LEU A 321 15.74 -10.46 -12.76
N LYS A 322 16.31 -10.12 -13.92
CA LYS A 322 15.62 -9.34 -14.96
C LYS A 322 14.37 -10.08 -15.45
N GLU A 323 14.51 -11.36 -15.81
CA GLU A 323 13.39 -12.19 -16.26
C GLU A 323 12.31 -12.32 -15.16
N TYR A 324 12.72 -12.53 -13.91
CA TYR A 324 11.83 -12.56 -12.76
C TYR A 324 11.03 -11.26 -12.65
N TYR A 325 11.70 -10.11 -12.64
CA TYR A 325 11.02 -8.81 -12.53
C TYR A 325 10.14 -8.47 -13.73
N GLU A 326 10.54 -8.82 -14.96
CA GLU A 326 9.69 -8.64 -16.15
C GLU A 326 8.41 -9.46 -16.03
N LYS A 327 8.52 -10.76 -15.71
CA LYS A 327 7.36 -11.65 -15.62
C LYS A 327 6.45 -11.34 -14.44
N GLU A 328 7.00 -10.90 -13.31
CA GLU A 328 6.25 -10.65 -12.08
C GLU A 328 5.62 -9.25 -12.04
N SER A 329 5.98 -8.33 -12.94
CA SER A 329 5.47 -6.96 -12.94
C SER A 329 4.12 -6.83 -13.63
N CYS A 330 3.14 -6.20 -12.97
CA CYS A 330 1.80 -6.00 -13.52
C CYS A 330 1.77 -5.07 -14.74
N VAL A 331 2.79 -4.22 -14.96
CA VAL A 331 2.83 -3.27 -16.09
C VAL A 331 2.60 -3.92 -17.46
N HIS A 332 2.97 -5.20 -17.61
CA HIS A 332 2.77 -5.97 -18.84
C HIS A 332 1.36 -6.54 -19.00
N TYR A 333 0.51 -6.43 -17.98
CA TYR A 333 -0.82 -7.04 -17.93
C TYR A 333 -1.93 -6.02 -17.65
N ILE A 334 -1.62 -4.94 -16.94
CA ILE A 334 -2.60 -3.97 -16.42
C ILE A 334 -3.43 -3.29 -17.52
N HIS A 335 -2.94 -3.26 -18.75
CA HIS A 335 -3.68 -2.74 -19.91
C HIS A 335 -4.82 -3.68 -20.37
N ASN A 336 -4.89 -4.93 -19.88
CA ASN A 336 -5.98 -5.87 -20.15
C ASN A 336 -7.08 -5.83 -19.09
N VAL A 337 -6.97 -4.94 -18.09
CA VAL A 337 -8.01 -4.74 -17.08
C VAL A 337 -9.13 -3.89 -17.69
N ASP A 338 -10.33 -4.46 -17.77
CA ASP A 338 -11.52 -3.85 -18.38
C ASP A 338 -12.52 -3.38 -17.33
N VAL A 339 -12.50 -3.96 -16.13
CA VAL A 339 -13.29 -3.48 -14.99
C VAL A 339 -12.80 -2.11 -14.51
N PRO A 340 -13.68 -1.28 -13.92
CA PRO A 340 -13.29 -0.01 -13.32
C PRO A 340 -12.12 -0.16 -12.33
N LEU A 341 -11.05 0.61 -12.54
CA LEU A 341 -9.79 0.49 -11.80
C LEU A 341 -9.40 1.84 -11.21
N LEU A 342 -9.32 1.90 -9.88
CA LEU A 342 -8.78 3.04 -9.14
C LEU A 342 -7.34 2.75 -8.71
N LEU A 343 -6.41 3.60 -9.12
CA LEU A 343 -4.99 3.55 -8.78
C LEU A 343 -4.68 4.73 -7.86
N VAL A 344 -4.18 4.45 -6.65
CA VAL A 344 -3.92 5.48 -5.63
C VAL A 344 -2.45 5.47 -5.22
N ASN A 345 -1.79 6.62 -5.31
CA ASN A 345 -0.44 6.83 -4.78
C ASN A 345 -0.36 8.18 -4.04
N SER A 346 0.76 8.37 -3.33
CA SER A 346 1.15 9.64 -2.72
C SER A 346 2.46 10.13 -3.36
N ALA A 347 2.58 11.45 -3.52
CA ALA A 347 3.76 12.07 -4.12
C ALA A 347 4.98 12.05 -3.18
N ASP A 348 4.73 11.95 -1.87
CA ASP A 348 5.73 11.84 -0.81
C ASP A 348 6.03 10.38 -0.38
N ASP A 349 5.60 9.38 -1.17
CA ASP A 349 5.88 7.96 -0.90
C ASP A 349 7.41 7.70 -0.91
N PRO A 350 8.00 7.27 0.22
CA PRO A 350 9.44 7.04 0.28
C PRO A 350 9.87 5.72 -0.37
N LEU A 351 8.95 4.87 -0.83
CA LEU A 351 9.27 3.61 -1.54
C LEU A 351 8.99 3.71 -3.04
N VAL A 352 7.90 4.38 -3.42
CA VAL A 352 7.51 4.51 -4.83
C VAL A 352 8.09 5.78 -5.44
N HIS A 353 9.18 5.63 -6.19
CA HIS A 353 9.80 6.76 -6.87
C HIS A 353 8.87 7.40 -7.93
N GLY A 354 8.93 8.72 -8.07
CA GLY A 354 8.08 9.48 -8.99
C GLY A 354 8.16 9.02 -10.46
N SER A 355 9.29 8.46 -10.90
CA SER A 355 9.40 7.88 -12.25
C SER A 355 8.44 6.72 -12.50
N LEU A 356 8.03 5.98 -11.46
CA LEU A 356 7.06 4.87 -11.56
C LEU A 356 5.63 5.39 -11.73
N LEU A 357 5.33 6.60 -11.23
CA LEU A 357 3.99 7.22 -11.30
C LEU A 357 3.59 7.62 -12.74
N THR A 358 4.55 7.66 -13.67
CA THR A 358 4.25 7.81 -15.10
C THR A 358 3.40 6.66 -15.65
N ILE A 359 3.58 5.44 -15.12
CA ILE A 359 2.86 4.24 -15.55
C ILE A 359 1.33 4.37 -15.34
N PRO A 360 0.84 4.59 -14.10
CA PRO A 360 -0.60 4.72 -13.87
C PRO A 360 -1.19 5.98 -14.52
N ARG A 361 -0.44 7.08 -14.59
CA ARG A 361 -0.90 8.32 -15.24
C ARG A 361 -1.17 8.10 -16.73
N THR A 362 -0.19 7.56 -17.46
CA THR A 362 -0.35 7.24 -18.89
C THR A 362 -1.44 6.20 -19.13
N LEU A 363 -1.62 5.24 -18.22
CA LEU A 363 -2.72 4.28 -18.33
C LEU A 363 -4.08 4.98 -18.21
N ALA A 364 -4.25 5.84 -17.21
CA ALA A 364 -5.50 6.58 -16.97
C ALA A 364 -5.84 7.59 -18.08
N GLU A 365 -4.83 8.17 -18.72
CA GLU A 365 -5.01 9.03 -19.91
C GLU A 365 -5.53 8.22 -21.12
N LYS A 366 -5.18 6.94 -21.22
CA LYS A 366 -5.50 6.08 -22.39
C LYS A 366 -6.73 5.19 -22.20
N LYS A 367 -7.12 4.88 -20.98
CA LYS A 367 -8.21 3.95 -20.66
C LYS A 367 -9.41 4.67 -20.05
N GLN A 368 -10.60 4.37 -20.57
CA GLN A 368 -11.87 4.94 -20.10
C GLN A 368 -12.30 4.46 -18.71
N ASN A 369 -11.86 3.26 -18.31
CA ASN A 369 -12.23 2.60 -17.06
C ASN A 369 -11.20 2.80 -15.93
N VAL A 370 -10.19 3.68 -16.10
CA VAL A 370 -9.11 3.86 -15.14
C VAL A 370 -9.11 5.27 -14.58
N ILE A 371 -9.04 5.37 -13.25
CA ILE A 371 -8.81 6.63 -12.52
C ILE A 371 -7.49 6.49 -11.77
N PHE A 372 -6.59 7.46 -11.95
CA PHE A 372 -5.39 7.60 -11.15
C PHE A 372 -5.53 8.79 -10.20
N ALA A 373 -5.39 8.54 -8.90
CA ALA A 373 -5.45 9.54 -7.84
C ALA A 373 -4.08 9.67 -7.16
N LEU A 374 -3.47 10.86 -7.27
CA LEU A 374 -2.20 11.18 -6.64
C LEU A 374 -2.40 12.22 -5.54
N THR A 375 -2.26 11.78 -4.29
CA THR A 375 -2.25 12.68 -3.13
C THR A 375 -0.89 13.36 -2.99
N LEU A 376 -0.86 14.57 -2.45
CA LEU A 376 0.41 15.26 -2.16
C LEU A 376 1.16 14.59 -0.99
N HIS A 377 0.40 14.14 0.01
CA HIS A 377 0.90 13.54 1.24
C HIS A 377 0.25 12.18 1.47
N GLY A 378 0.92 11.32 2.22
CA GLY A 378 0.36 10.02 2.62
C GLY A 378 1.43 8.99 2.94
N GLY A 379 2.66 9.20 2.48
CA GLY A 379 3.74 8.21 2.58
C GLY A 379 3.32 6.86 1.97
N HIS A 380 4.03 5.79 2.34
CA HIS A 380 3.69 4.45 1.91
C HIS A 380 2.65 3.83 2.85
N LEU A 381 1.39 3.74 2.39
CA LEU A 381 0.24 3.20 3.13
C LEU A 381 -0.17 3.94 4.42
N GLY A 382 0.39 5.12 4.68
CA GLY A 382 0.07 5.94 5.86
C GLY A 382 -1.33 6.56 5.78
N PHE A 383 -1.51 7.54 4.89
CA PHE A 383 -2.74 8.28 4.63
C PHE A 383 -3.51 8.78 5.87
N PHE A 384 -2.81 9.00 6.98
CA PHE A 384 -3.44 9.39 8.25
C PHE A 384 -4.18 10.72 8.14
N GLU A 385 -5.34 10.81 8.76
CA GLU A 385 -6.11 12.05 8.88
C GLU A 385 -6.15 12.50 10.34
N GLY A 386 -6.25 13.80 10.59
CA GLY A 386 -6.39 14.33 11.95
C GLY A 386 -6.12 15.82 12.03
N ALA A 387 -6.67 16.48 13.05
CA ALA A 387 -6.60 17.94 13.15
C ALA A 387 -5.21 18.47 13.51
N VAL A 388 -4.50 17.84 14.47
CA VAL A 388 -3.24 18.38 14.99
C VAL A 388 -2.18 17.31 15.22
N LEU A 389 -2.34 16.46 16.25
CA LEU A 389 -1.34 15.48 16.66
C LEU A 389 -1.84 14.04 16.59
N VAL A 390 -3.04 13.78 17.13
CA VAL A 390 -3.61 12.43 17.19
C VAL A 390 -4.33 12.13 15.87
N PRO A 391 -3.96 11.05 15.17
CA PRO A 391 -4.64 10.66 13.95
C PRO A 391 -5.97 9.97 14.28
N GLN A 392 -6.91 10.07 13.34
CA GLN A 392 -8.17 9.33 13.35
C GLN A 392 -7.90 7.83 13.20
N PRO A 393 -8.77 6.96 13.78
CA PRO A 393 -8.62 5.50 13.64
C PRO A 393 -8.69 5.03 12.17
N LEU A 394 -9.60 5.61 11.40
CA LEU A 394 -9.73 5.38 9.95
C LEU A 394 -8.95 6.44 9.19
N THR A 395 -8.21 5.98 8.20
CA THR A 395 -7.41 6.85 7.33
C THR A 395 -8.15 7.23 6.06
N TRP A 396 -7.60 8.21 5.34
CA TRP A 396 -8.12 8.62 4.04
C TRP A 396 -8.15 7.42 3.07
N MET A 397 -7.11 6.59 3.09
CA MET A 397 -7.02 5.37 2.27
C MET A 397 -8.17 4.38 2.57
N ASP A 398 -8.44 4.11 3.85
CA ASP A 398 -9.49 3.14 4.21
C ASP A 398 -10.87 3.65 3.71
N LYS A 399 -11.12 4.94 3.88
CA LYS A 399 -12.37 5.59 3.49
C LYS A 399 -12.53 5.70 1.98
N VAL A 400 -11.48 6.00 1.22
CA VAL A 400 -11.58 6.13 -0.25
C VAL A 400 -11.84 4.79 -0.92
N ILE A 401 -11.23 3.70 -0.45
CA ILE A 401 -11.47 2.37 -1.00
C ILE A 401 -12.95 1.99 -0.82
N VAL A 402 -13.47 2.11 0.40
CA VAL A 402 -14.87 1.80 0.72
C VAL A 402 -15.84 2.77 0.04
N GLY A 403 -15.51 4.06 -0.02
CA GLY A 403 -16.33 5.07 -0.72
C GLY A 403 -16.43 4.79 -2.22
N TYR A 404 -15.31 4.41 -2.86
CA TYR A 404 -15.28 4.05 -4.28
C TYR A 404 -16.04 2.75 -4.55
N ALA A 405 -15.86 1.74 -3.68
CA ALA A 405 -16.62 0.50 -3.69
C ALA A 405 -18.14 0.75 -3.61
N ASN A 406 -18.57 1.56 -2.65
CA ASN A 406 -19.96 1.96 -2.46
C ASN A 406 -20.52 2.65 -3.71
N ALA A 407 -19.77 3.60 -4.30
CA ALA A 407 -20.16 4.29 -5.52
C ALA A 407 -20.31 3.31 -6.70
N MET A 408 -19.41 2.34 -6.85
CA MET A 408 -19.51 1.31 -7.88
C MET A 408 -20.75 0.43 -7.72
N CYS A 409 -21.04 -0.03 -6.51
CA CYS A 409 -22.27 -0.80 -6.24
C CYS A 409 -23.53 0.01 -6.59
N GLN A 410 -23.56 1.30 -6.27
CA GLN A 410 -24.67 2.19 -6.63
C GLN A 410 -24.83 2.36 -8.14
N TRP A 411 -23.72 2.53 -8.86
CA TRP A 411 -23.72 2.64 -10.32
C TRP A 411 -24.31 1.40 -10.99
N GLU A 412 -23.89 0.20 -10.57
CA GLU A 412 -24.39 -1.06 -11.14
C GLU A 412 -25.89 -1.26 -10.93
N LYS A 413 -26.44 -0.76 -9.82
CA LYS A 413 -27.89 -0.78 -9.59
C LYS A 413 -28.66 0.09 -10.56
N GLN A 414 -28.10 1.25 -10.92
CA GLN A 414 -28.72 2.23 -11.80
C GLN A 414 -28.66 1.83 -13.28
N LYS A 415 -27.82 0.86 -13.66
CA LYS A 415 -27.77 0.37 -15.05
C LYS A 415 -29.12 -0.23 -15.46
N PRO A 416 -29.60 0.06 -16.68
CA PRO A 416 -30.76 -0.63 -17.25
C PRO A 416 -30.52 -2.15 -17.28
N PRO A 417 -31.57 -2.99 -17.12
CA PRO A 417 -31.45 -4.44 -17.14
C PRO A 417 -30.69 -4.99 -18.36
N CYS A 418 -30.83 -4.37 -19.53
CA CYS A 418 -30.16 -4.75 -20.78
C CYS A 418 -28.62 -4.65 -20.73
N GLN A 419 -28.04 -3.85 -19.83
CA GLN A 419 -26.59 -3.68 -19.68
C GLN A 419 -25.99 -4.51 -18.52
N LYS A 420 -26.83 -5.24 -17.75
CA LYS A 420 -26.38 -6.09 -16.63
C LYS A 420 -25.83 -7.44 -17.08
N SER A 421 -26.25 -7.94 -18.25
CA SER A 421 -25.66 -9.11 -18.89
C SER A 421 -24.60 -8.64 -19.89
N GLY A 422 -23.33 -8.98 -19.68
CA GLY A 422 -22.21 -8.65 -20.58
C GLY A 422 -22.25 -9.32 -21.97
N ASN A 423 -23.44 -9.57 -22.53
CA ASN A 423 -23.63 -9.97 -23.91
C ASN A 423 -23.66 -8.73 -24.81
N LEU A 424 -22.57 -8.51 -25.53
CA LEU A 424 -22.42 -7.47 -26.57
C LEU A 424 -23.33 -7.66 -27.82
N ASN A 425 -24.38 -8.49 -27.76
CA ASN A 425 -25.17 -8.88 -28.94
C ASN A 425 -26.69 -8.69 -28.79
N THR A 426 -27.14 -7.63 -28.12
CA THR A 426 -28.53 -7.16 -28.27
C THR A 426 -28.54 -5.65 -28.33
N SER A 427 -28.83 -5.10 -29.51
CA SER A 427 -29.12 -3.69 -29.72
C SER A 427 -30.31 -3.26 -28.87
N CYS A 428 -30.14 -2.23 -28.03
CA CYS A 428 -31.26 -1.53 -27.42
C CYS A 428 -31.98 -0.69 -28.50
N PRO A 429 -33.31 -0.72 -28.58
CA PRO A 429 -34.04 0.19 -29.46
C PRO A 429 -33.90 1.63 -28.95
N GLU A 430 -33.61 2.55 -29.86
CA GLU A 430 -33.56 3.99 -29.60
C GLU A 430 -34.92 4.49 -29.08
N GLU A 431 -34.90 5.07 -27.89
CA GLU A 431 -36.03 5.80 -27.32
C GLU A 431 -36.19 7.10 -28.12
N LYS A 432 -37.15 7.12 -29.06
CA LYS A 432 -37.55 8.33 -29.75
C LYS A 432 -38.17 9.30 -28.75
N ALA A 433 -37.60 10.50 -28.69
CA ALA A 433 -38.11 11.64 -27.96
C ALA A 433 -39.56 11.97 -28.37
N ALA A 434 -40.40 12.23 -27.37
CA ALA A 434 -41.63 13.00 -27.46
C ALA A 434 -41.60 14.06 -26.35
#